data_AF-A0A4R6MNN1-F1
#
_entry.id   AF-A0A4R6MNN1-F1
#
_cell.length_a   1.000
_cell.length_b   1.000
_cell.length_c   1.000
_cell.angle_alpha   90.00
_cell.angle_beta   90.00
_cell.angle_gamma   90.00
#
_symmetry.space_group_name_H-M   'P 1'
#
loop_
_entity.id
_entity.type
_entity.pdbx_description
1 polymer ?
#
loop_
_entity_poly.entity_id
_entity_poly.type
_entity_poly.pdbx_seq_one_letter_code
_entity_poly.pdbx_strand_id
1 'polypeptide(L)'
;MRIIIILFIITLISCGKRDIINHYLPDPITQQELLDNGFYRYSYVDTVNKEDLYKYTSDYTYAYTHTRIDSIGSGDGIYDSIKLLIRRDIYSNVKPEKNEKGQIYPTQFSNFYGMDTIKREANTRYLKVVLKNRIITYLFINDSLEYKSIIVEDFDKKDKEITDFTTKRKIIRYYDSLKIPIKSLLVKDISTKDHPTVFLIGNLKTTIRYSDKKHPFYESSINYIDNDSYTIYTIIGSYYSGLKWHPVK
;
A
#
# COMPACT_ATOMS: atom_id res chain seq x y z
N MET A 1 11.73 39.70 -21.84
CA MET A 1 11.63 39.52 -20.36
C MET A 1 10.28 39.02 -19.87
N ARG A 2 9.13 39.60 -20.29
CA ARG A 2 7.80 39.16 -19.81
C ARG A 2 7.47 37.68 -20.09
N ILE A 3 7.86 37.15 -21.24
CA ILE A 3 7.62 35.73 -21.60
C ILE A 3 8.46 34.76 -20.76
N ILE A 4 9.69 35.14 -20.39
CA ILE A 4 10.59 34.31 -19.57
C ILE A 4 10.08 34.20 -18.13
N ILE A 5 9.47 35.27 -17.60
CA ILE A 5 8.86 35.29 -16.26
C ILE A 5 7.61 34.41 -16.22
N ILE A 6 6.79 34.39 -17.29
CA ILE A 6 5.61 33.53 -17.38
C ILE A 6 6.00 32.05 -17.42
N LEU A 7 7.06 31.67 -18.17
CA LEU A 7 7.58 30.31 -18.17
C LEU A 7 8.12 29.89 -16.79
N PHE A 8 8.75 30.79 -16.04
CA PHE A 8 9.26 30.51 -14.69
C PHE A 8 8.12 30.36 -13.66
N ILE A 9 7.00 31.07 -13.84
CA ILE A 9 5.81 30.93 -13.00
C ILE A 9 5.09 29.61 -13.33
N ILE A 10 5.02 29.20 -14.60
CA ILE A 10 4.43 27.91 -14.99
C ILE A 10 5.26 26.73 -14.46
N THR A 11 6.59 26.83 -14.36
CA THR A 11 7.41 25.79 -13.73
C THR A 11 7.27 25.74 -12.20
N LEU A 12 6.88 26.84 -11.55
CA LEU A 12 6.56 26.89 -10.12
C LEU A 12 5.12 26.40 -9.81
N ILE A 13 4.22 26.41 -10.82
CA ILE A 13 2.90 25.75 -10.77
C ILE A 13 3.02 24.28 -11.21
N SER A 14 4.21 23.67 -11.16
CA SER A 14 4.32 22.23 -10.88
C SER A 14 3.83 22.00 -9.44
N CYS A 15 2.52 22.16 -9.29
CA CYS A 15 1.73 22.08 -8.10
C CYS A 15 2.12 20.77 -7.41
N GLY A 16 2.79 20.86 -6.26
CA GLY A 16 2.94 19.71 -5.39
C GLY A 16 1.52 19.28 -5.02
N LYS A 17 1.01 18.24 -5.68
CA LYS A 17 -0.30 17.66 -5.39
C LYS A 17 -0.30 17.36 -3.89
N ARG A 18 -1.08 18.15 -3.15
CA ARG A 18 -1.19 17.99 -1.71
C ARG A 18 -2.17 16.86 -1.51
N ASP A 19 -1.71 15.78 -0.89
CA ASP A 19 -2.57 14.71 -0.44
C ASP A 19 -3.62 15.27 0.55
N ILE A 20 -4.88 15.22 0.13
CA ILE A 20 -6.05 15.63 0.93
C ILE A 20 -6.91 14.44 1.36
N ILE A 21 -6.51 13.22 1.00
CA ILE A 21 -7.28 12.02 1.29
C ILE A 21 -7.16 11.70 2.79
N ASN A 22 -8.29 11.44 3.43
CA ASN A 22 -8.27 10.82 4.75
C ASN A 22 -8.04 9.32 4.61
N HIS A 23 -6.76 8.93 4.61
CA HIS A 23 -6.37 7.54 4.46
C HIS A 23 -6.80 6.64 5.62
N TYR A 24 -7.32 7.14 6.74
CA TYR A 24 -7.83 6.27 7.81
C TYR A 24 -9.30 5.86 7.61
N LEU A 25 -9.99 6.40 6.60
CA LEU A 25 -11.36 5.97 6.30
C LEU A 25 -11.39 4.55 5.73
N PRO A 26 -12.37 3.72 6.10
CA PRO A 26 -12.53 2.38 5.55
C PRO A 26 -13.00 2.40 4.09
N ASP A 27 -13.67 3.48 3.66
CA ASP A 27 -14.28 3.58 2.34
C ASP A 27 -13.29 3.28 1.20
N PRO A 28 -13.70 2.52 0.17
CA PRO A 28 -12.87 2.29 -1.00
C PRO A 28 -12.49 3.60 -1.68
N ILE A 29 -11.26 3.66 -2.19
CA ILE A 29 -10.74 4.77 -2.99
C ILE A 29 -10.47 4.30 -4.41
N THR A 30 -10.63 5.17 -5.39
CA THR A 30 -10.30 4.87 -6.79
C THR A 30 -8.83 5.10 -7.10
N GLN A 31 -8.35 4.42 -8.14
CA GLN A 31 -7.00 4.63 -8.69
C GLN A 31 -6.77 6.08 -9.12
N GLN A 32 -7.79 6.72 -9.72
CA GLN A 32 -7.70 8.10 -10.20
C GLN A 32 -7.55 9.09 -9.04
N GLU A 33 -8.31 8.91 -7.95
CA GLU A 33 -8.16 9.75 -6.74
C GLU A 33 -6.75 9.68 -6.17
N LEU A 34 -6.13 8.50 -6.17
CA LEU A 34 -4.74 8.33 -5.70
C LEU A 34 -3.76 9.08 -6.60
N LEU A 35 -3.88 8.96 -7.93
CA LEU A 35 -3.03 9.68 -8.89
C LEU A 35 -3.21 11.20 -8.78
N ASP A 36 -4.44 11.67 -8.56
CA ASP A 36 -4.76 13.08 -8.37
C ASP A 36 -4.19 13.67 -7.08
N ASN A 37 -3.97 12.81 -6.09
CA ASN A 37 -3.30 13.13 -4.82
C ASN A 37 -1.80 12.83 -4.81
N GLY A 38 -1.21 12.57 -5.97
CA GLY A 38 0.25 12.48 -6.13
C GLY A 38 0.85 11.14 -5.71
N PHE A 39 0.04 10.09 -5.58
CA PHE A 39 0.55 8.74 -5.37
C PHE A 39 1.24 8.22 -6.64
N TYR A 40 2.34 7.51 -6.45
CA TYR A 40 3.04 6.81 -7.51
C TYR A 40 2.36 5.47 -7.76
N ARG A 41 2.14 5.13 -9.04
CA ARG A 41 1.63 3.83 -9.47
C ARG A 41 2.79 2.92 -9.88
N TYR A 42 2.75 1.69 -9.40
CA TYR A 42 3.65 0.59 -9.74
C TYR A 42 2.82 -0.56 -10.28
N SER A 43 3.08 -0.95 -11.53
CA SER A 43 2.28 -1.96 -12.21
C SER A 43 3.14 -3.15 -12.61
N TYR A 44 2.54 -4.33 -12.54
CA TYR A 44 3.13 -5.57 -12.99
C TYR A 44 2.00 -6.55 -13.35
N VAL A 45 2.24 -7.36 -14.37
CA VAL A 45 1.30 -8.37 -14.86
C VAL A 45 1.89 -9.75 -14.66
N ASP A 46 1.20 -10.60 -13.91
CA ASP A 46 1.52 -12.03 -13.83
C ASP A 46 0.80 -12.76 -14.94
N THR A 47 1.45 -13.81 -15.43
CA THR A 47 0.81 -14.85 -16.21
C THR A 47 0.78 -16.12 -15.36
N VAL A 48 -0.42 -16.58 -15.02
CA VAL A 48 -0.61 -17.77 -14.17
C VAL A 48 -1.32 -18.84 -14.99
N ASN A 49 -0.84 -20.07 -14.94
CA ASN A 49 -1.57 -21.20 -15.53
C ASN A 49 -2.84 -21.46 -14.72
N LYS A 50 -3.95 -21.78 -15.38
CA LYS A 50 -5.22 -22.11 -14.72
C LYS A 50 -5.07 -23.15 -13.60
N GLU A 51 -4.19 -24.14 -13.79
CA GLU A 51 -3.93 -25.20 -12.82
C GLU A 51 -3.25 -24.69 -11.56
N ASP A 52 -2.53 -23.55 -11.61
CA ASP A 52 -1.80 -22.97 -10.49
C ASP A 52 -2.61 -21.90 -9.74
N LEU A 53 -3.84 -21.60 -10.17
CA LEU A 53 -4.66 -20.50 -9.67
C LEU A 53 -4.97 -20.59 -8.16
N TYR A 54 -5.15 -21.83 -7.67
CA TYR A 54 -5.39 -22.12 -6.26
C TYR A 54 -4.27 -21.67 -5.32
N LYS A 55 -3.05 -21.42 -5.84
CA LYS A 55 -1.91 -20.92 -5.06
C LYS A 55 -2.04 -19.43 -4.75
N TYR A 56 -2.89 -18.71 -5.48
CA TYR A 56 -2.97 -17.25 -5.42
C TYR A 56 -4.25 -16.74 -4.75
N THR A 57 -5.29 -17.55 -4.68
CA THR A 57 -6.50 -17.26 -3.89
C THR A 57 -7.18 -18.56 -3.47
N SER A 58 -7.74 -18.56 -2.26
CA SER A 58 -8.55 -19.64 -1.73
C SER A 58 -9.94 -19.71 -2.36
N ASP A 59 -10.35 -18.69 -3.12
CA ASP A 59 -11.63 -18.62 -3.81
C ASP A 59 -11.43 -18.68 -5.33
N TYR A 60 -11.65 -19.87 -5.90
CA TYR A 60 -11.61 -20.09 -7.35
C TYR A 60 -12.58 -19.16 -8.09
N THR A 61 -13.73 -18.82 -7.50
CA THR A 61 -14.74 -17.94 -8.12
C THR A 61 -14.22 -16.51 -8.23
N TYR A 62 -13.49 -16.05 -7.21
CA TYR A 62 -12.85 -14.74 -7.18
C TYR A 62 -11.80 -14.61 -8.30
N ALA A 63 -10.97 -15.64 -8.47
CA ALA A 63 -9.97 -15.68 -9.53
C ALA A 63 -10.59 -15.63 -10.95
N TYR A 64 -11.74 -16.27 -11.17
CA TYR A 64 -12.41 -16.23 -12.47
C TYR A 64 -13.16 -14.91 -12.74
N THR A 65 -13.70 -14.28 -11.71
CA THR A 65 -14.51 -13.05 -11.85
C THR A 65 -13.67 -11.79 -11.92
N HIS A 66 -12.48 -11.79 -11.32
CA HIS A 66 -11.62 -10.62 -11.22
C HIS A 66 -10.35 -10.74 -12.05
N THR A 67 -10.19 -11.75 -12.91
CA THR A 67 -9.01 -11.88 -13.77
C THR A 67 -9.42 -11.76 -15.23
N ARG A 68 -8.69 -10.94 -16.00
CA ARG A 68 -8.89 -10.89 -17.44
C ARG A 68 -8.34 -12.20 -18.03
N ILE A 69 -9.25 -13.04 -18.52
CA ILE A 69 -8.92 -14.28 -19.20
C ILE A 69 -8.58 -13.91 -20.65
N ASP A 70 -7.30 -13.70 -20.93
CA ASP A 70 -6.84 -13.61 -22.32
C ASP A 70 -6.38 -15.02 -22.75
N SER A 71 -7.14 -15.66 -23.65
CA SER A 71 -6.73 -16.92 -24.28
C SER A 71 -5.52 -16.65 -25.17
N ILE A 72 -4.31 -16.99 -24.70
CA ILE A 72 -3.10 -16.98 -25.53
C ILE A 72 -2.99 -18.36 -26.19
N GLY A 73 -3.72 -18.56 -27.29
CA GLY A 73 -3.62 -19.76 -28.11
C GLY A 73 -2.36 -19.71 -28.99
N SER A 74 -1.45 -20.68 -28.84
CA SER A 74 -0.51 -21.03 -29.91
C SER A 74 -1.23 -21.97 -30.85
N GLY A 75 -1.40 -21.58 -32.11
CA GLY A 75 -2.24 -22.22 -33.13
C GLY A 75 -1.87 -23.64 -33.57
N ASP A 76 -1.33 -24.47 -32.68
CA ASP A 76 -0.75 -25.78 -32.98
C ASP A 76 -1.32 -26.86 -32.04
N GLY A 77 -2.65 -26.97 -31.93
CA GLY A 77 -3.37 -28.21 -31.62
C GLY A 77 -2.98 -29.05 -30.37
N ILE A 78 -2.30 -28.50 -29.36
CA ILE A 78 -1.88 -29.25 -28.16
C ILE A 78 -2.24 -28.42 -26.90
N TYR A 79 -3.18 -28.95 -26.11
CA TYR A 79 -3.61 -28.49 -24.78
C TYR A 79 -3.48 -26.97 -24.51
N ASP A 80 -4.53 -26.22 -24.85
CA ASP A 80 -4.70 -24.81 -24.45
C ASP A 80 -4.67 -24.70 -22.91
N SER A 81 -3.48 -24.50 -22.35
CA SER A 81 -3.33 -24.03 -20.97
C SER A 81 -3.84 -22.59 -20.93
N ILE A 82 -5.07 -22.42 -20.42
CA ILE A 82 -5.64 -21.09 -20.21
C ILE A 82 -4.68 -20.33 -19.28
N LYS A 83 -4.04 -19.29 -19.83
CA LYS A 83 -3.17 -18.38 -19.09
C LYS A 83 -4.00 -17.19 -18.62
N LEU A 84 -4.00 -16.98 -17.31
CA LEU A 84 -4.71 -15.89 -16.66
C LEU A 84 -3.74 -14.71 -16.49
N LEU A 85 -4.16 -13.52 -16.95
CA LEU A 85 -3.39 -12.30 -16.77
C LEU A 85 -3.89 -11.54 -15.54
N ILE A 86 -3.06 -11.49 -14.51
CA ILE A 86 -3.36 -10.77 -13.28
C ILE A 86 -2.57 -9.46 -13.30
N ARG A 87 -3.25 -8.34 -13.55
CA ARG A 87 -2.66 -7.02 -13.36
C ARG A 87 -2.70 -6.67 -11.89
N ARG A 88 -1.54 -6.33 -11.34
CA ARG A 88 -1.42 -5.77 -9.99
C ARG A 88 -0.90 -4.36 -10.09
N ASP A 89 -1.64 -3.43 -9.50
CA ASP A 89 -1.28 -2.02 -9.43
C ASP A 89 -1.15 -1.61 -7.97
N ILE A 90 0.07 -1.27 -7.56
CA ILE A 90 0.34 -0.71 -6.23
C ILE A 90 0.42 0.80 -6.36
N TYR A 91 -0.31 1.50 -5.50
CA TYR A 91 -0.24 2.95 -5.36
C TYR A 91 0.37 3.28 -4.01
N SER A 92 1.39 4.13 -4.00
CA SER A 92 2.06 4.53 -2.77
C SER A 92 2.55 5.97 -2.82
N ASN A 93 2.60 6.63 -1.65
CA ASN A 93 3.24 7.93 -1.51
C ASN A 93 4.79 7.84 -1.54
N VAL A 94 5.34 6.63 -1.56
CA VAL A 94 6.77 6.38 -1.66
C VAL A 94 7.26 6.61 -3.09
N LYS A 95 8.23 7.52 -3.25
CA LYS A 95 8.84 7.81 -4.55
C LYS A 95 9.60 6.62 -5.12
N PRO A 96 9.69 6.51 -6.45
CA PRO A 96 10.50 5.50 -7.10
C PRO A 96 12.01 5.87 -7.11
N GLU A 97 12.85 4.85 -7.15
CA GLU A 97 14.30 4.86 -7.33
C GLU A 97 14.71 3.92 -8.45
N LYS A 98 15.83 4.19 -9.12
CA LYS A 98 16.44 3.26 -10.10
C LYS A 98 17.61 2.53 -9.46
N ASN A 99 17.70 1.22 -9.68
CA ASN A 99 18.88 0.46 -9.29
C ASN A 99 19.96 0.56 -10.38
N GLU A 100 21.12 -0.04 -10.13
CA GLU A 100 22.24 -0.07 -11.07
C GLU A 100 21.88 -0.70 -12.42
N LYS A 101 20.89 -1.60 -12.44
CA LYS A 101 20.36 -2.25 -13.66
C LYS A 101 19.28 -1.40 -14.36
N GLY A 102 19.02 -0.18 -13.88
CA GLY A 102 17.97 0.71 -14.40
C GLY A 102 16.54 0.30 -14.05
N GLN A 103 16.36 -0.77 -13.27
CA GLN A 103 15.05 -1.21 -12.80
C GLN A 103 14.55 -0.25 -11.74
N ILE A 104 13.27 0.09 -11.80
CA ILE A 104 12.71 1.11 -10.94
C ILE A 104 11.89 0.45 -9.82
N TYR A 105 12.16 0.80 -8.57
CA TYR A 105 11.57 0.22 -7.36
C TYR A 105 11.26 1.33 -6.34
N PRO A 106 10.38 1.13 -5.34
CA PRO A 106 10.12 2.17 -4.33
C PRO A 106 11.35 2.45 -3.45
N THR A 107 11.54 3.70 -3.00
CA THR A 107 12.55 4.01 -1.98
C THR A 107 12.44 3.03 -0.80
N GLN A 108 13.58 2.44 -0.43
CA GLN A 108 13.67 1.38 0.56
C GLN A 108 13.83 1.97 1.96
N PHE A 109 12.94 1.61 2.88
CA PHE A 109 12.97 2.04 4.28
C PHE A 109 13.28 0.90 5.26
N SER A 110 13.14 -0.35 4.81
CA SER A 110 13.51 -1.57 5.54
C SER A 110 14.70 -2.25 4.86
N ASN A 111 15.42 -3.11 5.59
CA ASN A 111 16.67 -3.77 5.18
C ASN A 111 17.88 -2.83 5.01
N PHE A 112 18.27 -2.15 6.10
CA PHE A 112 19.54 -1.41 6.17
C PHE A 112 20.81 -2.30 6.12
N TYR A 113 20.68 -3.62 6.00
CA TYR A 113 21.82 -4.52 5.91
C TYR A 113 22.58 -4.22 4.62
N GLY A 114 23.78 -3.66 4.75
CA GLY A 114 24.63 -3.26 3.61
C GLY A 114 24.31 -1.90 2.98
N MET A 115 23.36 -1.12 3.52
CA MET A 115 23.11 0.24 3.03
C MET A 115 24.15 1.21 3.63
N ASP A 116 24.83 1.97 2.78
CA ASP A 116 25.74 3.03 3.24
C ASP A 116 25.00 4.07 4.11
N THR A 117 25.71 4.61 5.09
CA THR A 117 25.19 5.53 6.10
C THR A 117 24.56 6.77 5.46
N ILE A 118 25.13 7.28 4.37
CA ILE A 118 24.62 8.46 3.66
C ILE A 118 23.23 8.17 3.07
N LYS A 119 23.07 7.02 2.40
CA LYS A 119 21.77 6.63 1.82
C LYS A 119 20.73 6.40 2.90
N ARG A 120 21.12 5.77 4.02
CA ARG A 120 20.25 5.58 5.19
C ARG A 120 19.75 6.90 5.76
N GLU A 121 20.64 7.88 5.94
CA GLU A 121 20.29 9.21 6.44
C GLU A 121 19.36 9.95 5.47
N ALA A 122 19.63 9.88 4.17
CA ALA A 122 18.78 10.47 3.14
C ALA A 122 17.38 9.86 3.14
N ASN A 123 17.26 8.54 3.22
CA ASN A 123 15.96 7.85 3.26
C ASN A 123 15.21 8.12 4.56
N THR A 124 15.91 8.18 5.70
CA THR A 124 15.33 8.56 6.99
C THR A 124 14.81 10.00 6.96
N ARG A 125 15.56 10.93 6.36
CA ARG A 125 15.13 12.32 6.19
C ARG A 125 13.92 12.40 5.26
N TYR A 126 13.90 11.65 4.17
CA TYR A 126 12.77 11.59 3.24
C TYR A 126 11.50 11.10 3.95
N LEU A 127 11.58 10.01 4.71
CA LEU A 127 10.48 9.49 5.51
C LEU A 127 9.95 10.55 6.50
N LYS A 128 10.83 11.21 7.25
CA LYS A 128 10.45 12.21 8.26
C LYS A 128 9.87 13.49 7.67
N VAL A 129 10.54 14.05 6.67
CA VAL A 129 10.25 15.40 6.18
C VAL A 129 9.20 15.40 5.09
N VAL A 130 9.29 14.45 4.15
CA VAL A 130 8.44 14.42 2.96
C VAL A 130 7.24 13.51 3.17
N LEU A 131 7.45 12.29 3.67
CA LEU A 131 6.36 11.35 3.92
C LEU A 131 5.62 11.60 5.25
N LYS A 132 6.13 12.55 6.08
CA LYS A 132 5.58 12.84 7.42
C LYS A 132 5.44 11.56 8.25
N ASN A 133 6.45 10.70 8.21
CA ASN A 133 6.50 9.40 8.88
C ASN A 133 5.39 8.41 8.48
N ARG A 134 4.67 8.63 7.37
CA ARG A 134 3.60 7.74 6.91
C ARG A 134 3.96 7.09 5.59
N ILE A 135 3.97 5.77 5.55
CA ILE A 135 4.06 4.99 4.32
C ILE A 135 2.65 4.46 4.04
N ILE A 136 2.08 4.87 2.91
CA ILE A 136 0.71 4.53 2.54
C ILE A 136 0.76 3.66 1.30
N THR A 137 0.06 2.53 1.33
CA THR A 137 0.05 1.55 0.24
C THR A 137 -1.37 1.14 -0.06
N TYR A 138 -1.71 1.12 -1.34
CA TYR A 138 -2.93 0.52 -1.87
C TYR A 138 -2.55 -0.52 -2.90
N LEU A 139 -3.23 -1.66 -2.91
CA LEU A 139 -3.08 -2.69 -3.93
C LEU A 139 -4.41 -2.87 -4.64
N PHE A 140 -4.35 -2.71 -5.96
CA PHE A 140 -5.43 -3.10 -6.85
C PHE A 140 -5.04 -4.36 -7.60
N ILE A 141 -5.97 -5.30 -7.71
CA ILE A 141 -5.86 -6.45 -8.60
C ILE A 141 -6.95 -6.32 -9.64
N ASN A 142 -6.55 -6.17 -10.91
CA ASN A 142 -7.47 -5.99 -12.05
C ASN A 142 -8.55 -4.93 -11.76
N ASP A 143 -8.11 -3.76 -11.28
CA ASP A 143 -8.93 -2.59 -10.91
C ASP A 143 -9.81 -2.73 -9.66
N SER A 144 -9.86 -3.90 -9.04
CA SER A 144 -10.47 -4.08 -7.72
C SER A 144 -9.51 -3.66 -6.61
N LEU A 145 -9.97 -2.86 -5.64
CA LEU A 145 -9.18 -2.52 -4.47
C LEU A 145 -9.17 -3.70 -3.50
N GLU A 146 -7.99 -4.28 -3.28
CA GLU A 146 -7.82 -5.50 -2.50
C GLU A 146 -7.28 -5.25 -1.11
N TYR A 147 -6.38 -4.28 -1.01
CA TYR A 147 -5.65 -4.02 0.22
C TYR A 147 -5.26 -2.56 0.35
N LYS A 148 -5.22 -2.14 1.60
CA LYS A 148 -4.72 -0.84 2.01
C LYS A 148 -3.93 -0.98 3.30
N SER A 149 -2.81 -0.28 3.39
CA SER A 149 -2.11 -0.08 4.65
C SER A 149 -1.54 1.33 4.83
N ILE A 150 -1.45 1.71 6.09
CA ILE A 150 -0.79 2.91 6.57
C ILE A 150 0.19 2.46 7.65
N ILE A 151 1.47 2.55 7.36
CA ILE A 151 2.55 2.36 8.33
C ILE A 151 2.95 3.73 8.85
N VAL A 152 2.98 3.88 10.17
CA VAL A 152 3.44 5.08 10.85
C VAL A 152 4.67 4.76 11.66
N GLU A 153 5.79 5.35 11.26
CA GLU A 153 7.11 5.21 11.90
C GLU A 153 7.30 6.29 12.97
N ASP A 154 8.07 6.00 14.03
CA ASP A 154 8.51 7.00 15.05
C ASP A 154 7.31 7.80 15.64
N PHE A 155 6.25 7.09 16.06
CA PHE A 155 4.98 7.67 16.54
C PHE A 155 5.06 8.38 17.91
N ASP A 156 6.22 8.35 18.57
CA ASP A 156 6.46 9.03 19.85
C ASP A 156 6.59 10.55 19.70
N LYS A 157 6.70 11.06 18.46
CA LYS A 157 6.74 12.49 18.17
C LYS A 157 5.34 13.04 17.98
N LYS A 158 5.06 14.17 18.64
CA LYS A 158 3.80 14.93 18.58
C LYS A 158 3.59 15.61 17.22
N ASP A 159 3.67 14.86 16.13
CA ASP A 159 3.25 15.37 14.84
C ASP A 159 1.72 15.47 14.84
N LYS A 160 1.21 16.70 14.69
CA LYS A 160 -0.23 16.97 14.71
C LYS A 160 -0.94 16.48 13.46
N GLU A 161 -0.20 16.16 12.39
CA GLU A 161 -0.76 15.71 11.11
C GLU A 161 -1.04 14.19 11.08
N ILE A 162 -0.53 13.44 12.06
CA ILE A 162 -0.67 11.98 12.12
C ILE A 162 -1.79 11.62 13.09
N THR A 163 -2.72 10.78 12.64
CA THR A 163 -3.74 10.24 13.54
C THR A 163 -3.10 9.27 14.52
N ASP A 164 -3.42 9.42 15.80
CA ASP A 164 -2.77 8.66 16.87
C ASP A 164 -3.52 7.36 17.18
N PHE A 165 -3.07 6.26 16.56
CA PHE A 165 -3.61 4.91 16.78
C PHE A 165 -2.81 4.10 17.80
N THR A 166 -2.07 4.75 18.71
CA THR A 166 -1.24 4.05 19.72
C THR A 166 -2.04 3.32 20.80
N THR A 167 -3.34 3.61 20.96
CA THR A 167 -4.18 2.91 21.96
C THR A 167 -5.60 2.71 21.45
N LYS A 168 -6.27 1.64 21.92
CA LYS A 168 -7.70 1.37 21.65
C LYS A 168 -8.58 2.60 21.82
N ARG A 169 -8.40 3.33 22.93
CA ARG A 169 -9.22 4.51 23.26
C ARG A 169 -9.06 5.63 22.24
N LYS A 170 -7.85 5.86 21.73
CA LYS A 170 -7.61 6.89 20.72
C LYS A 170 -8.20 6.48 19.36
N ILE A 171 -8.09 5.20 19.00
CA ILE A 171 -8.71 4.63 17.79
C ILE A 171 -10.24 4.81 17.86
N ILE A 172 -10.89 4.38 18.94
CA ILE A 172 -12.34 4.51 19.11
C ILE A 172 -12.78 5.97 19.03
N ARG A 173 -12.12 6.87 19.77
CA ARG A 173 -12.43 8.32 19.74
C ARG A 173 -12.32 8.93 18.34
N TYR A 174 -11.33 8.51 17.56
CA TYR A 174 -11.15 9.00 16.19
C TYR A 174 -12.36 8.64 15.33
N TYR A 175 -12.76 7.36 15.29
CA TYR A 175 -13.91 6.96 14.47
C TYR A 175 -15.25 7.46 15.02
N ASP A 176 -15.41 7.55 16.35
CA ASP A 176 -16.58 8.20 16.97
C ASP A 176 -16.72 9.66 16.51
N SER A 177 -15.61 10.40 16.44
CA SER A 177 -15.62 11.80 15.96
C SER A 177 -16.01 11.95 14.49
N LEU A 178 -15.76 10.90 13.70
CA LEU A 178 -16.17 10.79 12.30
C LEU A 178 -17.58 10.21 12.14
N LYS A 179 -18.23 9.82 13.25
CA LYS A 179 -19.53 9.12 13.27
C LYS A 179 -19.51 7.80 12.49
N ILE A 180 -18.37 7.13 12.45
CA ILE A 180 -18.20 5.82 11.80
C ILE A 180 -18.34 4.72 12.85
N PRO A 181 -19.25 3.73 12.65
CA PRO A 181 -19.39 2.62 13.59
C PRO A 181 -18.08 1.85 13.76
N ILE A 182 -17.67 1.63 15.01
CA ILE A 182 -16.48 0.86 15.36
C ILE A 182 -16.77 -0.17 16.45
N LYS A 183 -16.29 -1.40 16.25
CA LYS A 183 -16.39 -2.50 17.23
C LYS A 183 -15.07 -3.27 17.31
N SER A 184 -14.53 -3.46 18.51
CA SER A 184 -13.39 -4.36 18.76
C SER A 184 -13.83 -5.80 18.50
N LEU A 185 -13.12 -6.54 17.64
CA LEU A 185 -13.43 -7.95 17.33
C LEU A 185 -12.66 -8.95 18.21
N LEU A 186 -11.50 -8.56 18.71
CA LEU A 186 -10.77 -9.36 19.70
C LEU A 186 -11.16 -8.90 21.12
N VAL A 187 -11.62 -9.86 21.93
CA VAL A 187 -12.00 -9.69 23.34
C VAL A 187 -10.86 -10.10 24.29
N LYS A 188 -9.83 -10.80 23.80
CA LYS A 188 -8.65 -11.19 24.59
C LYS A 188 -7.36 -10.68 23.96
N ASP A 189 -6.50 -10.13 24.81
CA ASP A 189 -5.15 -9.65 24.53
C ASP A 189 -4.24 -10.80 24.08
N ILE A 190 -4.36 -11.22 22.82
CA ILE A 190 -3.47 -12.24 22.26
C ILE A 190 -2.21 -11.54 21.75
N SER A 191 -1.24 -11.48 22.66
CA SER A 191 0.21 -11.56 22.49
C SER A 191 1.00 -10.48 21.72
N THR A 192 0.50 -9.26 21.64
CA THR A 192 1.39 -8.08 21.71
C THR A 192 0.88 -7.24 22.85
N LYS A 193 1.56 -7.28 24.00
CA LYS A 193 1.15 -6.65 25.26
C LYS A 193 0.42 -5.32 25.02
N ASP A 194 -0.83 -5.27 25.49
CA ASP A 194 -1.65 -4.10 25.85
C ASP A 194 -2.70 -3.55 24.88
N HIS A 195 -2.83 -4.00 23.61
CA HIS A 195 -3.81 -3.40 22.67
C HIS A 195 -4.57 -4.41 21.78
N PRO A 196 -5.91 -4.25 21.60
CA PRO A 196 -6.66 -5.02 20.61
C PRO A 196 -6.19 -4.64 19.20
N THR A 197 -5.93 -5.66 18.39
CA THR A 197 -5.32 -5.53 17.07
C THR A 197 -6.32 -5.63 15.92
N VAL A 198 -7.60 -5.87 16.19
CA VAL A 198 -8.62 -6.05 15.13
C VAL A 198 -9.93 -5.36 15.49
N PHE A 199 -10.41 -4.53 14.58
CA PHE A 199 -11.65 -3.75 14.67
C PHE A 199 -12.53 -4.00 13.45
N LEU A 200 -13.84 -3.93 13.64
CA LEU A 200 -14.82 -3.75 12.58
C LEU A 200 -15.14 -2.26 12.49
N ILE A 201 -14.79 -1.60 11.39
CA ILE A 201 -14.90 -0.16 11.18
C ILE A 201 -15.70 0.07 9.91
N GLY A 202 -16.88 0.69 10.00
CA GLY A 202 -17.76 0.86 8.82
C GLY A 202 -18.13 -0.47 8.13
N ASN A 203 -18.16 -1.58 8.89
CA ASN A 203 -18.33 -2.97 8.43
C ASN A 203 -17.10 -3.62 7.76
N LEU A 204 -15.94 -2.95 7.71
CA LEU A 204 -14.70 -3.54 7.23
C LEU A 204 -13.79 -3.95 8.38
N LYS A 205 -13.17 -5.12 8.24
CA LYS A 205 -12.19 -5.63 9.20
C LYS A 205 -10.87 -4.88 9.03
N THR A 206 -10.52 -4.08 10.02
CA THR A 206 -9.27 -3.32 10.09
C THR A 206 -8.35 -3.96 11.13
N THR A 207 -7.13 -4.30 10.72
CA THR A 207 -6.08 -4.79 11.62
C THR A 207 -5.13 -3.65 11.96
N ILE A 208 -4.79 -3.50 13.23
CA ILE A 208 -3.77 -2.56 13.71
C ILE A 208 -2.69 -3.37 14.42
N ARG A 209 -1.46 -3.32 13.89
CA ARG A 209 -0.29 -4.03 14.42
C ARG A 209 0.72 -3.02 14.94
N TYR A 210 1.42 -3.40 15.99
CA TYR A 210 2.47 -2.59 16.60
C TYR A 210 3.79 -3.35 16.52
N SER A 211 4.87 -2.62 16.24
CA SER A 211 6.21 -3.17 16.28
C SER A 211 6.73 -3.32 17.71
N ASP A 212 7.88 -3.97 17.84
CA ASP A 212 8.58 -4.00 19.12
C ASP A 212 9.19 -2.64 19.49
N LYS A 213 9.60 -2.50 20.75
CA LYS A 213 10.10 -1.25 21.31
C LYS A 213 11.40 -0.71 20.67
N LYS A 214 12.13 -1.49 19.86
CA LYS A 214 13.43 -1.03 19.31
C LYS A 214 13.24 -0.08 18.13
N HIS A 215 12.18 -0.26 17.35
CA HIS A 215 11.82 0.61 16.24
C HIS A 215 10.30 0.83 16.25
N PRO A 216 9.80 1.81 17.01
CA PRO A 216 8.36 1.98 17.21
C PRO A 216 7.69 2.40 15.92
N PHE A 217 6.85 1.52 15.38
CA PHE A 217 5.91 1.77 14.32
C PHE A 217 4.58 1.09 14.63
N TYR A 218 3.51 1.58 14.00
CA TYR A 218 2.27 0.81 13.90
C TYR A 218 1.81 0.76 12.45
N GLU A 219 1.08 -0.29 12.11
CA GLU A 219 0.46 -0.47 10.81
C GLU A 219 -1.04 -0.62 10.99
N SER A 220 -1.83 0.23 10.32
CA SER A 220 -3.27 0.01 10.14
C SER A 220 -3.51 -0.53 8.73
N SER A 221 -4.21 -1.65 8.62
CA SER A 221 -4.46 -2.31 7.33
C SER A 221 -5.89 -2.84 7.19
N ILE A 222 -6.38 -2.84 5.96
CA ILE A 222 -7.69 -3.38 5.57
C ILE A 222 -7.46 -4.32 4.40
N ASN A 223 -7.95 -5.56 4.54
CA ASN A 223 -8.15 -6.45 3.40
C ASN A 223 -9.61 -6.27 2.99
N TYR A 224 -9.85 -5.77 1.79
CA TYR A 224 -11.20 -5.53 1.27
C TYR A 224 -11.89 -6.82 0.84
N ILE A 225 -11.09 -7.88 0.63
CA ILE A 225 -11.55 -9.21 0.28
C ILE A 225 -11.08 -10.20 1.35
N ASP A 226 -11.89 -11.22 1.61
CA ASP A 226 -11.56 -12.33 2.50
C ASP A 226 -10.56 -13.29 1.84
N ASN A 227 -9.41 -12.73 1.44
CA ASN A 227 -8.28 -13.46 0.89
C ASN A 227 -7.31 -13.82 2.02
N ASP A 228 -6.53 -14.90 1.81
CA ASP A 228 -5.43 -15.24 2.71
C ASP A 228 -4.47 -14.06 2.82
N SER A 229 -4.33 -13.55 4.05
CA SER A 229 -3.46 -12.43 4.36
C SER A 229 -2.02 -12.70 3.91
N TYR A 230 -1.59 -13.97 3.89
CA TYR A 230 -0.27 -14.38 3.46
C TYR A 230 0.08 -13.90 2.03
N THR A 231 -0.84 -14.07 1.07
CA THR A 231 -0.62 -13.68 -0.33
C THR A 231 -0.41 -12.17 -0.46
N ILE A 232 -1.23 -11.36 0.23
CA ILE A 232 -1.10 -9.90 0.25
C ILE A 232 0.25 -9.49 0.83
N TYR A 233 0.66 -10.08 1.97
CA TYR A 233 1.97 -9.80 2.57
C TYR A 233 3.12 -10.14 1.62
N THR A 234 3.04 -11.24 0.87
CA THR A 234 4.06 -11.60 -0.12
C THR A 234 4.11 -10.61 -1.27
N ILE A 235 2.98 -10.15 -1.79
CA ILE A 235 2.90 -9.14 -2.86
C ILE A 235 3.53 -7.83 -2.40
N ILE A 236 3.09 -7.32 -1.25
CA ILE A 236 3.58 -6.05 -0.67
C ILE A 236 5.05 -6.16 -0.27
N GLY A 237 5.49 -7.29 0.28
CA GLY A 237 6.90 -7.56 0.60
C GLY A 237 7.78 -7.62 -0.66
N SER A 238 7.28 -8.22 -1.75
CA SER A 238 7.99 -8.24 -3.05
C SER A 238 8.10 -6.84 -3.66
N TYR A 239 7.10 -5.99 -3.43
CA TYR A 239 7.12 -4.58 -3.78
C TYR A 239 8.18 -3.80 -3.01
N TYR A 240 8.13 -3.87 -1.69
CA TYR A 240 9.10 -3.17 -0.85
C TYR A 240 10.50 -3.76 -0.90
N SER A 241 10.75 -4.92 -1.51
CA SER A 241 12.09 -5.45 -1.78
C SER A 241 12.61 -5.15 -3.20
N GLY A 242 11.80 -4.53 -4.05
CA GLY A 242 12.17 -4.19 -5.43
C GLY A 242 12.34 -5.39 -6.37
N LEU A 243 11.78 -6.56 -6.03
CA LEU A 243 12.03 -7.80 -6.77
C LEU A 243 11.21 -7.94 -8.06
N LYS A 244 10.08 -7.20 -8.24
CA LYS A 244 9.10 -7.48 -9.31
C LYS A 244 8.31 -6.28 -9.88
N TRP A 245 8.76 -5.04 -9.76
CA TRP A 245 7.90 -3.87 -10.06
C TRP A 245 8.51 -2.87 -11.03
N HIS A 246 7.64 -2.20 -11.81
CA HIS A 246 7.97 -1.07 -12.67
C HIS A 246 6.94 0.06 -12.43
N PRO A 247 7.33 1.30 -12.08
CA PRO A 247 6.41 2.40 -11.97
C PRO A 247 5.94 2.86 -13.33
N VAL A 248 4.69 3.28 -13.36
CA VAL A 248 4.04 3.86 -14.52
C VAL A 248 3.47 5.19 -14.08
N LYS A 249 3.93 6.28 -14.71
CA LYS A 249 3.34 7.60 -14.49
C LYS A 249 1.93 7.69 -15.05
#